data_AF-A0A6L7MS35-F1
#
_entry.id   AF-A0A6L7MS35-F1
#
_cell.length_a   1.000
_cell.length_b   1.000
_cell.length_c   1.000
_cell.angle_alpha   90.00
_cell.angle_beta   90.00
_cell.angle_gamma   90.00
#
_symmetry.space_group_name_H-M   'P 1'
#
loop_
_entity.id
_entity.type
_entity.pdbx_description
1 polymer ?
#
loop_
_entity_poly.entity_id
_entity_poly.type
_entity_poly.pdbx_seq_one_letter_code
_entity_poly.pdbx_strand_id
1 'polypeptide(L)'
;MRKGISSELTEKQASQVSKLASMSDDEIDTSDIPEVLDWSGAKRGLLYRPTKQQITLRLDADVLAWFRATVPGGRGYQTEINRVLREHARRASGQGSI
;
A
#
# COMPACT_ATOMS: atom_id res chain seq x y z
N MET A 1 6.91 -2.82 -16.76
CA MET A 1 7.58 -3.02 -15.46
C MET A 1 9.05 -3.27 -15.74
N ARG A 2 9.97 -2.41 -15.29
CA ARG A 2 11.41 -2.69 -15.41
C ARG A 2 11.79 -3.59 -14.23
N LYS A 3 12.18 -4.83 -14.52
CA LYS A 3 12.77 -5.75 -13.55
C LYS A 3 13.98 -5.02 -12.96
N GLY A 4 13.92 -4.71 -11.66
CA GLY A 4 15.01 -4.05 -10.96
C GLY A 4 16.29 -4.83 -11.21
N ILE A 5 17.34 -4.11 -11.59
CA ILE A 5 18.69 -4.64 -11.77
C ILE A 5 19.10 -5.23 -10.42
N SER A 6 19.03 -6.55 -10.27
CA SER A 6 19.82 -7.22 -9.23
C SER A 6 21.26 -7.08 -9.70
N SER A 7 21.97 -6.09 -9.17
CA SER A 7 23.41 -5.98 -9.34
C SER A 7 24.07 -7.29 -8.94
N GLU A 8 25.12 -7.68 -9.65
CA GLU A 8 25.95 -8.83 -9.27
C GLU A 8 26.41 -8.67 -7.82
N LEU A 9 26.31 -9.74 -7.04
CA LEU A 9 26.73 -9.74 -5.65
C LEU A 9 28.23 -9.46 -5.59
N THR A 10 28.63 -8.57 -4.70
CA THR A 10 30.06 -8.42 -4.37
C THR A 10 30.60 -9.73 -3.79
N GLU A 11 31.90 -9.99 -3.93
CA GLU A 11 32.54 -11.21 -3.39
C GLU A 11 32.25 -11.42 -1.89
N LYS A 12 32.19 -10.30 -1.15
CA LYS A 12 31.81 -10.30 0.27
C LYS A 12 30.36 -10.76 0.47
N GLN A 13 29.42 -10.29 -0.33
CA GLN A 13 28.03 -10.72 -0.24
C GLN A 13 27.86 -12.19 -0.66
N ALA A 14 28.55 -12.64 -1.72
CA ALA A 14 28.51 -14.02 -2.18
C ALA A 14 29.04 -15.00 -1.13
N SER A 15 30.16 -14.65 -0.47
CA SER A 15 30.70 -15.44 0.65
C SER A 15 29.79 -15.45 1.87
N GLN A 16 29.17 -14.31 2.22
CA GLN A 16 28.17 -14.25 3.30
C GLN A 16 26.95 -15.13 3.02
N VAL A 17 26.41 -15.09 1.80
CA VAL A 17 25.28 -15.93 1.39
C VAL A 17 25.67 -17.41 1.43
N SER A 18 26.85 -17.78 0.93
CA SER A 18 27.33 -19.18 0.95
C SER A 18 27.50 -19.69 2.39
N LYS A 19 27.98 -18.83 3.30
CA LYS A 19 28.10 -19.14 4.73
C LYS A 19 26.72 -19.38 5.36
N LEU A 20 25.77 -18.48 5.12
CA LEU A 20 24.39 -18.62 5.64
C LEU A 20 23.69 -19.86 5.07
N ALA A 21 23.89 -20.17 3.79
CA ALA A 21 23.29 -21.35 3.16
C ALA A 21 23.86 -22.69 3.68
N SER A 22 25.05 -22.66 4.29
CA SER A 22 25.70 -23.85 4.87
C SER A 22 25.46 -23.97 6.38
N MET A 23 24.87 -22.96 7.01
CA MET A 23 24.53 -22.94 8.43
C MET A 23 23.27 -23.80 8.64
N SER A 24 23.21 -24.50 9.77
CA SER A 24 22.02 -25.29 10.11
C SER A 24 20.92 -24.41 10.71
N ASP A 25 19.66 -24.80 10.53
CA ASP A 25 18.50 -24.03 11.02
C ASP A 25 18.55 -23.87 12.56
N ASP A 26 19.06 -24.85 13.30
CA ASP A 26 19.20 -24.83 14.76
C ASP A 26 20.16 -23.74 15.27
N GLU A 27 21.08 -23.28 14.43
CA GLU A 27 22.02 -22.21 14.77
C GLU A 27 21.42 -20.82 14.54
N ILE A 28 20.24 -20.71 13.92
CA ILE A 28 19.58 -19.44 13.62
C ILE A 28 18.92 -18.89 14.89
N ASP A 29 19.47 -17.80 15.42
CA ASP A 29 18.88 -17.07 16.55
C ASP A 29 17.58 -16.36 16.11
N THR A 30 16.46 -16.78 16.70
CA THR A 30 15.12 -16.20 16.49
C THR A 30 14.56 -15.56 17.75
N SER A 31 15.41 -15.31 18.76
CA SER A 31 14.98 -14.80 20.07
C SER A 31 14.25 -13.45 20.01
N ASP A 32 14.51 -12.64 18.99
CA ASP A 32 13.87 -11.35 18.75
C ASP A 32 12.50 -11.47 18.04
N ILE A 33 12.29 -12.55 17.28
CA ILE A 33 11.09 -12.81 16.49
C ILE A 33 10.69 -14.28 16.69
N PRO A 34 10.07 -14.62 17.84
CA PRO A 34 9.63 -15.99 18.09
C PRO A 34 8.52 -16.39 17.12
N GLU A 35 8.43 -17.68 16.83
CA GLU A 35 7.38 -18.21 15.96
C GLU A 35 5.98 -17.94 16.53
N VAL A 36 5.10 -17.40 15.67
CA VAL A 36 3.69 -17.17 16.01
C VAL A 36 2.86 -18.27 15.37
N LEU A 37 2.33 -19.18 16.20
CA LEU A 37 1.46 -20.27 15.77
C LEU A 37 -0.03 -19.88 15.78
N ASP A 38 -0.41 -18.89 16.61
CA ASP A 38 -1.77 -18.38 16.68
C ASP A 38 -1.97 -17.17 15.76
N TRP A 39 -2.71 -17.40 14.67
CA TRP A 39 -3.05 -16.39 13.68
C TRP A 39 -4.48 -15.85 13.83
N SER A 40 -5.19 -16.18 14.93
CA SER A 40 -6.58 -15.78 15.15
C SER A 40 -6.78 -14.26 15.14
N GLY A 41 -5.79 -13.49 15.60
CA GLY A 41 -5.79 -12.02 15.60
C GLY A 41 -5.23 -11.38 14.32
N ALA A 42 -4.80 -12.16 13.33
CA ALA A 42 -4.13 -11.63 12.15
C ALA A 42 -5.11 -10.88 11.23
N LYS A 43 -4.84 -9.58 11.02
CA LYS A 43 -5.66 -8.72 10.16
C LYS A 43 -5.12 -8.71 8.73
N ARG A 44 -5.76 -9.44 7.82
CA ARG A 44 -5.47 -9.36 6.38
C ARG A 44 -6.06 -8.07 5.79
N GLY A 45 -5.37 -7.44 4.84
CA GLY A 45 -5.94 -6.36 4.03
C GLY A 45 -5.72 -4.93 4.53
N LEU A 46 -4.97 -4.71 5.62
CA LEU A 46 -4.59 -3.35 6.05
C LEU A 46 -3.78 -2.56 5.00
N LEU A 47 -3.15 -3.28 4.06
CA LEU A 47 -2.39 -2.67 2.95
C LEU A 47 -3.17 -2.56 1.64
N TYR A 48 -4.47 -2.88 1.61
CA TYR A 48 -5.25 -2.69 0.38
C TYR A 48 -5.33 -1.19 0.04
N ARG A 49 -4.69 -0.81 -1.07
CA ARG A 49 -4.87 0.50 -1.70
C ARG A 49 -5.70 0.29 -2.96
N PRO A 50 -6.91 0.87 -3.06
CA PRO A 50 -7.64 0.89 -4.31
C PRO A 50 -6.74 1.45 -5.41
N THR A 51 -6.61 0.73 -6.52
CA THR A 51 -5.87 1.20 -7.69
C THR A 51 -6.62 2.40 -8.27
N LYS A 52 -6.03 3.59 -8.14
CA LYS A 52 -6.57 4.79 -8.74
C LYS A 52 -6.49 4.64 -10.25
N GLN A 53 -7.63 4.71 -10.93
CA GLN A 53 -7.68 4.78 -12.39
C GLN A 53 -7.68 6.24 -12.81
N GLN A 54 -6.74 6.61 -13.70
CA GLN A 54 -6.72 7.93 -14.29
C GLN A 54 -7.77 7.98 -15.41
N ILE A 55 -8.79 8.80 -15.20
CA ILE A 55 -9.86 9.05 -16.18
C ILE A 55 -9.95 10.55 -16.47
N THR A 56 -10.45 10.90 -17.64
CA THR A 56 -10.81 12.28 -17.97
C THR A 56 -12.28 12.51 -17.61
N LEU A 57 -12.53 13.25 -16.53
CA LEU A 57 -13.86 13.65 -16.08
C LEU A 57 -14.00 15.16 -16.15
N ARG A 58 -15.15 15.65 -16.62
CA ARG A 58 -15.51 17.08 -16.55
C ARG A 58 -16.32 17.32 -15.28
N LEU A 59 -15.95 18.36 -14.55
CA LEU A 59 -16.66 18.86 -13.37
C LEU A 59 -16.98 20.34 -13.61
N ASP A 60 -18.08 20.80 -13.05
CA ASP A 60 -18.46 22.21 -13.13
C ASP A 60 -17.42 23.09 -12.41
N ALA A 61 -17.27 24.32 -12.91
CA ALA A 61 -16.21 25.23 -12.47
C ALA A 61 -16.40 25.65 -11.00
N ASP A 62 -17.65 25.82 -10.57
CA ASP A 62 -18.03 26.16 -9.19
C ASP A 62 -17.74 25.01 -8.22
N VAL A 63 -18.08 23.78 -8.58
CA VAL A 63 -17.77 22.57 -7.80
C VAL A 63 -16.26 22.44 -7.63
N LEU A 64 -15.50 22.61 -8.72
CA LEU A 64 -14.05 22.54 -8.67
C LEU A 64 -13.44 23.66 -7.81
N ALA A 65 -13.98 24.89 -7.91
CA ALA A 65 -13.55 26.02 -7.10
C ALA A 65 -13.82 25.77 -5.60
N TRP A 66 -14.99 25.21 -5.27
CA TRP A 66 -15.34 24.85 -3.90
C TRP A 66 -14.33 23.86 -3.31
N PHE A 67 -14.09 22.71 -3.96
CA PHE A 67 -13.13 21.72 -3.44
C PHE A 67 -11.70 22.25 -3.30
N ARG A 68 -11.28 23.18 -4.16
CA ARG A 68 -9.96 23.83 -4.05
C ARG A 68 -9.89 24.76 -2.84
N ALA A 69 -10.99 25.44 -2.49
CA ALA A 69 -11.07 26.33 -1.33
C ALA A 69 -11.25 25.57 -0.01
N THR A 70 -11.95 24.44 -0.02
CA THR A 70 -12.21 23.64 1.19
C THR A 70 -10.96 22.95 1.74
N VAL A 71 -9.99 22.59 0.89
CA VAL A 71 -8.77 21.89 1.31
C VAL A 71 -7.63 22.89 1.58
N PRO A 72 -7.03 22.92 2.79
CA PRO A 72 -5.92 23.81 3.12
C PRO A 72 -4.76 23.69 2.12
N GLY A 73 -4.40 24.81 1.50
CA GLY A 73 -3.30 24.88 0.53
C GLY A 73 -3.59 24.25 -0.84
N GLY A 74 -4.84 23.87 -1.13
CA GLY A 74 -5.27 23.40 -2.45
C GLY A 74 -4.61 22.10 -2.96
N ARG A 75 -3.73 21.48 -2.16
CA ARG A 75 -3.07 20.20 -2.48
C ARG A 75 -3.88 19.08 -1.85
N GLY A 76 -4.79 18.49 -2.63
CA GLY A 76 -5.62 17.38 -2.16
C GLY A 76 -7.08 17.40 -2.61
N TYR A 77 -7.52 18.44 -3.33
CA TYR A 77 -8.90 18.54 -3.82
C TYR A 77 -9.34 17.31 -4.64
N GLN A 78 -8.45 16.70 -5.43
CA GLN A 78 -8.76 15.45 -6.16
C GLN A 78 -8.99 14.26 -5.22
N THR A 79 -8.21 14.18 -4.14
CA THR A 79 -8.40 13.14 -3.10
C THR A 79 -9.73 13.35 -2.38
N GLU A 80 -10.09 14.60 -2.12
CA GLU A 80 -11.34 14.96 -1.45
C GLU A 80 -12.57 14.69 -2.33
N ILE A 81 -12.49 15.02 -3.63
CA ILE A 81 -13.51 14.64 -4.62
C ILE A 81 -13.72 13.12 -4.60
N ASN A 82 -12.64 12.34 -4.66
CA ASN A 82 -12.73 10.88 -4.65
C ASN A 82 -13.31 10.33 -3.32
N ARG A 83 -13.03 10.99 -2.19
CA ARG A 83 -13.60 10.65 -0.88
C ARG A 83 -15.13 10.82 -0.89
N VAL A 84 -15.61 11.98 -1.37
CA VAL A 84 -17.04 12.30 -1.44
C VAL A 84 -17.77 11.35 -2.39
N LEU A 85 -17.19 11.06 -3.57
CA LEU A 85 -17.79 10.11 -4.52
C LEU A 85 -17.94 8.70 -3.91
N ARG A 86 -16.93 8.23 -3.17
CA ARG A 86 -16.98 6.94 -2.48
C ARG A 86 -18.05 6.93 -1.39
N GLU A 87 -18.14 8.00 -0.62
CA GLU A 87 -19.15 8.13 0.43
C GLU A 87 -20.57 8.14 -0.16
N HIS A 88 -20.79 8.87 -1.25
CA HIS A 88 -22.06 8.85 -1.98
C HIS A 88 -22.40 7.45 -2.49
N ALA A 89 -21.45 6.77 -3.14
CA ALA A 89 -21.65 5.41 -3.64
C ALA A 89 -22.02 4.44 -2.50
N ARG A 90 -21.34 4.48 -1.35
CA ARG A 90 -21.66 3.62 -0.19
C ARG A 90 -23.07 3.84 0.35
N ARG A 91 -23.52 5.09 0.40
CA ARG A 91 -24.87 5.44 0.84
C ARG A 91 -25.92 4.94 -0.17
N ALA A 92 -25.65 5.11 -1.46
CA ALA A 92 -26.55 4.67 -2.53
C ALA A 92 -26.65 3.14 -2.62
N SER A 93 -25.55 2.41 -2.37
CA SER A 93 -25.48 0.95 -2.53
C SER A 93 -25.98 0.15 -1.33
N GLY A 94 -26.54 0.78 -0.28
CA GLY A 94 -27.14 0.07 0.85
C GLY A 94 -26.25 -1.03 1.44
N GLN A 95 -25.04 -0.68 1.92
CA GLN A 95 -24.04 -1.61 2.47
C GLN A 95 -23.61 -2.75 1.52
N GLY A 96 -22.59 -2.49 0.70
CA GLY A 96 -21.88 -3.53 -0.05
C GLY A 96 -20.66 -2.98 -0.81
N SER A 97 -19.47 -3.25 -0.27
CA SER A 97 -18.13 -3.12 -0.89
C SER A 97 -17.95 -2.15 -2.07
N ILE A 98 -17.83 -0.85 -1.76
CA ILE A 98 -17.13 0.17 -2.59
C ILE A 98 -16.14 0.97 -1.74
#